data_AF-A0A5Q4G4I8-F1
#
_entry.id   AF-A0A5Q4G4I8-F1
#
_cell.length_a   1.000
_cell.length_b   1.000
_cell.length_c   1.000
_cell.angle_alpha   90.00
_cell.angle_beta   90.00
_cell.angle_gamma   90.00
#
_symmetry.space_group_name_H-M   'P 1'
#
loop_
_entity.id
_entity.type
_entity.pdbx_description
1 polymer ?
#
loop_
_entity_poly.entity_id
_entity_poly.type
_entity_poly.pdbx_seq_one_letter_code
_entity_poly.pdbx_strand_id
1 'polypeptide(L)'
;MNLESARSGLAGLSVNTDAALVDPDWEVFAAQHDRRYGLAISQLKSQVRGRSFDNEVMTLRVGARGFYVQSRRFPAAFYGDTVKPEVRHVDADEVDLLVWEAVATYRAGDARSLTCVYADDDPPDVFFGYRTGPRRRYELGVLRSARPLHLRIVVEADTPMESLGAARGVFIVQRLASGGFVTVRAKGHRQPFLAFPDPTS
;
A
#
# COMPACT_ATOMS: atom_id res chain seq x y z
N MET A 1 21.02 -19.38 19.44
CA MET A 1 20.03 -18.86 18.48
C MET A 1 20.76 -17.93 17.52
N ASN A 2 20.93 -18.35 16.26
CA ASN A 2 21.88 -17.73 15.33
C ASN A 2 21.25 -16.48 14.67
N LEU A 3 21.99 -15.36 14.60
CA LEU A 3 21.56 -14.10 13.97
C LEU A 3 21.18 -14.26 12.48
N GLU A 4 21.68 -15.29 11.81
CA GLU A 4 21.31 -15.62 10.43
C GLU A 4 19.95 -16.34 10.33
N SER A 5 19.57 -17.16 11.33
CA SER A 5 18.24 -17.77 11.39
C SER A 5 17.15 -16.73 11.68
N ALA A 6 17.45 -15.71 12.47
CA ALA A 6 16.56 -14.56 12.68
C ALA A 6 16.42 -13.67 11.42
N ARG A 7 17.45 -13.65 10.56
CA ARG A 7 17.45 -12.91 9.28
C ARG A 7 16.72 -13.63 8.14
N SER A 8 16.55 -14.95 8.23
CA SER A 8 15.84 -15.78 7.26
C SER A 8 14.31 -15.80 7.48
N GLY A 9 13.85 -15.62 8.72
CA GLY A 9 12.43 -15.76 9.09
C GLY A 9 11.47 -14.65 8.64
N LEU A 10 11.91 -13.67 7.84
CA LEU A 10 11.10 -12.50 7.42
C LEU A 10 10.93 -12.38 5.89
N ALA A 11 11.39 -13.36 5.11
CA ALA A 11 11.10 -13.40 3.68
C ALA A 11 9.59 -13.62 3.48
N GLY A 12 8.91 -12.67 2.83
CA GLY A 12 7.48 -12.79 2.53
C GLY A 12 6.53 -12.18 3.57
N LEU A 13 6.98 -11.16 4.31
CA LEU A 13 6.13 -10.37 5.21
C LEU A 13 5.66 -9.07 4.57
N SER A 14 4.44 -8.68 4.90
CA SER A 14 3.93 -7.34 4.65
C SER A 14 3.43 -6.67 5.92
N VAL A 15 3.57 -5.36 5.97
CA VAL A 15 2.94 -4.52 7.00
C VAL A 15 1.94 -3.65 6.26
N ASN A 16 0.64 -3.89 6.46
CA ASN A 16 -0.44 -3.09 5.91
C ASN A 16 -1.30 -2.56 7.06
N THR A 17 -1.35 -1.23 7.19
CA THR A 17 -2.04 -0.54 8.28
C THR A 17 -3.37 0.06 7.84
N ASP A 18 -3.84 -0.21 6.61
CA ASP A 18 -5.07 0.36 6.04
C ASP A 18 -6.32 0.12 6.88
N ALA A 19 -6.43 -1.08 7.47
CA ALA A 19 -7.56 -1.41 8.33
C ALA A 19 -7.65 -0.51 9.57
N ALA A 20 -6.54 0.09 9.97
CA ALA A 20 -6.49 0.99 11.11
C ALA A 20 -7.07 2.37 10.75
N LEU A 21 -7.08 2.75 9.46
CA LEU A 21 -7.69 4.01 8.97
C LEU A 21 -9.24 4.04 9.06
N VAL A 22 -9.85 3.01 9.67
CA VAL A 22 -11.30 2.88 9.84
C VAL A 22 -11.81 3.65 11.07
N ASP A 23 -10.92 4.13 11.95
CA ASP A 23 -11.29 4.84 13.19
C ASP A 23 -11.36 6.38 13.00
N PRO A 24 -12.46 7.05 13.41
CA PRO A 24 -12.62 8.50 13.30
C PRO A 24 -11.79 9.36 14.28
N ASP A 25 -11.19 8.81 15.34
CA ASP A 25 -10.38 9.61 16.29
C ASP A 25 -8.87 9.55 15.97
N TRP A 26 -8.35 10.60 15.33
CA TRP A 26 -7.00 10.62 14.78
C TRP A 26 -5.86 10.65 15.83
N GLU A 27 -6.07 11.28 16.99
CA GLU A 27 -5.04 11.37 18.03
C GLU A 27 -4.89 10.05 18.78
N VAL A 28 -6.02 9.47 19.19
CA VAL A 28 -6.05 8.14 19.81
C VAL A 28 -5.53 7.09 18.83
N PHE A 29 -5.89 7.23 17.56
CA PHE A 29 -5.42 6.38 16.48
C PHE A 29 -3.89 6.43 16.29
N ALA A 30 -3.25 7.60 16.33
CA ALA A 30 -1.80 7.70 16.15
C ALA A 30 -1.02 6.93 17.24
N ALA A 31 -1.44 7.06 18.51
CA ALA A 31 -0.83 6.34 19.62
C ALA A 31 -1.07 4.82 19.54
N GLN A 32 -2.29 4.40 19.15
CA GLN A 32 -2.61 2.98 18.96
C GLN A 32 -1.85 2.39 17.77
N HIS A 33 -1.71 3.13 16.68
CA HIS A 33 -0.97 2.73 15.49
C HIS A 33 0.50 2.50 15.83
N ASP A 34 1.15 3.43 16.51
CA ASP A 34 2.56 3.27 16.89
C ASP A 34 2.75 2.08 17.83
N ARG A 35 1.88 1.94 18.84
CA ARG A 35 1.89 0.77 19.73
C ARG A 35 1.72 -0.56 18.98
N ARG A 36 0.88 -0.59 17.95
CA ARG A 36 0.53 -1.83 17.21
C ARG A 36 1.53 -2.16 16.09
N TYR A 37 2.04 -1.16 15.38
CA TYR A 37 2.81 -1.34 14.15
C TYR A 37 4.20 -0.70 14.19
N GLY A 38 4.51 0.18 15.15
CA GLY A 38 5.73 0.98 15.17
C GLY A 38 7.02 0.15 15.09
N LEU A 39 7.10 -0.93 15.86
CA LEU A 39 8.25 -1.85 15.81
C LEU A 39 8.39 -2.54 14.44
N ALA A 40 7.27 -2.98 13.87
CA ALA A 40 7.24 -3.63 12.56
C ALA A 40 7.69 -2.69 11.45
N ILE A 41 7.17 -1.46 11.46
CA ILE A 41 7.50 -0.39 10.51
C ILE A 41 8.98 -0.04 10.63
N SER A 42 9.49 0.17 11.85
CA SER A 42 10.90 0.48 12.09
C SER A 42 11.82 -0.64 11.56
N GLN A 43 11.48 -1.89 11.88
CA GLN A 43 12.23 -3.06 11.41
C GLN A 43 12.22 -3.14 9.88
N LEU A 44 11.07 -2.96 9.23
CA LEU A 44 10.95 -3.01 7.76
C LEU A 44 11.76 -1.87 7.11
N LYS A 45 11.63 -0.64 7.62
CA LYS A 45 12.41 0.52 7.14
C LYS A 45 13.91 0.30 7.27
N SER A 46 14.37 -0.38 8.33
CA SER A 46 15.80 -0.70 8.51
C SER A 46 16.36 -1.65 7.44
N GLN A 47 15.50 -2.52 6.89
CA GLN A 47 15.83 -3.53 5.88
C GLN A 47 15.74 -2.98 4.45
N VAL A 48 14.78 -2.09 4.20
CA VAL A 48 14.59 -1.45 2.89
C VAL A 48 15.57 -0.28 2.75
N ARG A 49 16.77 -0.58 2.27
CA ARG A 49 17.74 0.42 1.81
C ARG A 49 17.72 0.48 0.29
N GLY A 50 17.49 1.67 -0.27
CA GLY A 50 17.46 1.84 -1.73
C GLY A 50 16.99 3.21 -2.19
N ARG A 51 16.47 3.25 -3.43
CA ARG A 51 16.11 4.48 -4.14
C ARG A 51 14.83 5.08 -3.59
N SER A 52 14.77 6.42 -3.59
CA SER A 52 13.56 7.19 -3.29
C SER A 52 12.81 7.54 -4.56
N PHE A 53 11.49 7.50 -4.48
CA PHE A 53 10.56 7.99 -5.50
C PHE A 53 9.50 8.89 -4.86
N ASP A 54 9.96 9.72 -3.94
CA ASP A 54 9.12 10.58 -3.14
C ASP A 54 8.46 11.69 -3.98
N ASN A 55 7.29 12.14 -3.55
CA ASN A 55 6.67 13.39 -3.99
C ASN A 55 6.25 14.21 -2.76
N GLU A 56 5.52 15.29 -2.92
CA GLU A 56 5.09 16.17 -1.82
C GLU A 56 4.31 15.43 -0.70
N VAL A 57 3.47 14.46 -1.04
CA VAL A 57 2.54 13.78 -0.12
C VAL A 57 3.00 12.42 0.40
N MET A 58 3.83 11.71 -0.36
CA MET A 58 4.21 10.33 -0.10
C MET A 58 5.72 10.14 -0.10
N THR A 59 6.18 9.30 0.82
CA THR A 59 7.49 8.66 0.73
C THR A 59 7.31 7.29 0.07
N LEU A 60 8.15 7.00 -0.93
CA LEU A 60 8.27 5.66 -1.55
C LEU A 60 9.75 5.29 -1.60
N ARG A 61 10.11 4.21 -0.89
CA ARG A 61 11.46 3.65 -0.91
C ARG A 61 11.45 2.25 -1.47
N VAL A 62 12.37 1.97 -2.40
CA VAL A 62 12.51 0.66 -3.03
C VAL A 62 13.96 0.19 -2.97
N GLY A 63 14.18 -1.01 -2.47
CA GLY A 63 15.49 -1.64 -2.35
C GLY A 63 15.49 -3.10 -2.78
N ALA A 64 16.66 -3.72 -2.75
CA ALA A 64 16.81 -5.14 -3.11
C ALA A 64 16.08 -6.12 -2.17
N ARG A 65 15.69 -5.64 -0.97
CA ARG A 65 15.05 -6.44 0.09
C ARG A 65 13.62 -5.97 0.40
N GLY A 66 12.98 -5.28 -0.53
CA GLY A 66 11.61 -4.83 -0.35
C GLY A 66 11.35 -3.39 -0.75
N PHE A 67 10.18 -2.91 -0.39
CA PHE A 67 9.77 -1.52 -0.53
C PHE A 67 8.84 -1.11 0.60
N TYR A 68 8.68 0.20 0.77
CA TYR A 68 7.60 0.75 1.56
C TYR A 68 7.09 2.07 1.01
N VAL A 69 5.84 2.36 1.33
CA VAL A 69 5.18 3.63 1.11
C VAL A 69 4.61 4.15 2.42
N GLN A 70 4.68 5.46 2.61
CA GLN A 70 4.10 6.12 3.78
C GLN A 70 3.60 7.51 3.40
N SER A 71 2.38 7.84 3.80
CA SER A 71 1.89 9.22 3.72
C SER A 71 2.61 10.11 4.73
N ARG A 72 2.94 11.33 4.31
CA ARG A 72 3.58 12.33 5.18
C ARG A 72 2.58 13.03 6.10
N ARG A 73 1.32 13.17 5.66
CA ARG A 73 0.22 13.71 6.48
C ARG A 73 -0.46 12.66 7.33
N PHE A 74 -0.55 11.45 6.81
CA PHE A 74 -1.17 10.32 7.49
C PHE A 74 -0.13 9.24 7.74
N PRO A 75 0.79 9.38 8.72
CA PRO A 75 1.87 8.41 8.92
C PRO A 75 1.40 6.96 9.09
N ALA A 76 0.15 6.77 9.51
CA ALA A 76 -0.49 5.47 9.65
C ALA A 76 -1.09 4.91 8.36
N ALA A 77 -1.12 5.66 7.25
CA ALA A 77 -1.30 5.12 5.91
C ALA A 77 0.05 4.59 5.42
N PHE A 78 0.37 3.37 5.86
CA PHE A 78 1.65 2.71 5.62
C PHE A 78 1.43 1.36 4.93
N TYR A 79 2.28 1.08 3.94
CA TYR A 79 2.44 -0.28 3.43
C TYR A 79 3.90 -0.59 3.19
N GLY A 80 4.34 -1.77 3.60
CA GLY A 80 5.66 -2.29 3.26
C GLY A 80 5.62 -3.79 2.97
N ASP A 81 6.54 -4.24 2.13
CA ASP A 81 6.71 -5.65 1.75
C ASP A 81 8.21 -5.94 1.61
N THR A 82 8.65 -7.12 2.07
CA THR A 82 10.06 -7.55 2.02
C THR A 82 10.45 -8.24 0.71
N VAL A 83 9.51 -8.44 -0.22
CA VAL A 83 9.81 -8.99 -1.54
C VAL A 83 10.35 -7.93 -2.48
N LYS A 84 11.37 -8.32 -3.26
CA LYS A 84 11.94 -7.49 -4.31
C LYS A 84 10.85 -7.09 -5.31
N PRO A 85 10.50 -5.80 -5.43
CA PRO A 85 9.51 -5.39 -6.39
C PRO A 85 10.12 -5.21 -7.79
N GLU A 86 9.25 -5.22 -8.78
CA GLU A 86 9.53 -4.67 -10.11
C GLU A 86 9.17 -3.19 -10.12
N VAL A 87 10.05 -2.34 -10.68
CA VAL A 87 9.84 -0.90 -10.78
C VAL A 87 9.96 -0.48 -12.24
N ARG A 88 9.00 0.31 -12.72
CA ARG A 88 9.00 0.82 -14.09
C ARG A 88 8.56 2.28 -14.14
N HIS A 89 9.26 3.09 -14.93
CA HIS A 89 8.80 4.43 -15.28
C HIS A 89 7.73 4.34 -16.36
N VAL A 90 6.67 5.13 -16.21
CA VAL A 90 5.50 5.12 -17.09
C VAL A 90 5.13 6.55 -17.47
N ASP A 91 4.50 6.70 -18.63
CA ASP A 91 3.97 7.98 -19.08
C ASP A 91 2.56 8.24 -18.53
N ALA A 92 2.05 9.41 -18.88
CA ALA A 92 0.76 9.91 -18.45
C ALA A 92 -0.43 9.08 -18.96
N ASP A 93 -0.38 8.62 -20.22
CA ASP A 93 -1.48 7.92 -20.86
C ASP A 93 -1.59 6.49 -20.31
N GLU A 94 -0.44 5.85 -20.08
CA GLU A 94 -0.39 4.55 -19.42
C GLU A 94 -0.92 4.63 -17.98
N VAL A 95 -0.65 5.73 -17.26
CA VAL A 95 -1.17 5.93 -15.90
C VAL A 95 -2.69 5.94 -15.87
N ASP A 96 -3.36 6.54 -16.85
CA ASP A 96 -4.82 6.58 -16.89
C ASP A 96 -5.42 5.17 -16.99
N LEU A 97 -4.81 4.32 -17.82
CA LEU A 97 -5.22 2.91 -17.97
C LEU A 97 -5.00 2.14 -16.67
N LEU A 98 -3.83 2.31 -16.04
CA LEU A 98 -3.48 1.64 -14.79
C LEU A 98 -4.38 2.05 -13.61
N VAL A 99 -4.72 3.34 -13.53
CA VAL A 99 -5.65 3.86 -12.53
C VAL A 99 -7.05 3.31 -12.77
N TRP A 100 -7.52 3.29 -14.02
CA TRP A 100 -8.82 2.73 -14.36
C TRP A 100 -8.91 1.24 -13.98
N GLU A 101 -7.91 0.43 -14.33
CA GLU A 101 -7.87 -1.00 -14.00
C GLU A 101 -7.88 -1.23 -12.48
N ALA A 102 -7.09 -0.48 -11.72
CA ALA A 102 -7.06 -0.58 -10.26
C ALA A 102 -8.44 -0.22 -9.65
N VAL A 103 -9.07 0.83 -10.12
CA VAL A 103 -10.42 1.23 -9.67
C VAL A 103 -11.44 0.14 -10.01
N ALA A 104 -11.43 -0.38 -11.23
CA ALA A 104 -12.31 -1.45 -11.66
C ALA A 104 -12.13 -2.71 -10.81
N THR A 105 -10.87 -3.12 -10.58
CA THR A 105 -10.50 -4.27 -9.74
C THR A 105 -11.06 -4.12 -8.31
N TYR A 106 -10.88 -2.94 -7.70
CA TYR A 106 -11.41 -2.69 -6.36
C TYR A 106 -12.94 -2.66 -6.30
N ARG A 107 -13.60 -2.11 -7.33
CA ARG A 107 -15.06 -2.08 -7.41
C ARG A 107 -15.65 -3.47 -7.64
N ALA A 108 -15.01 -4.32 -8.44
CA ALA A 108 -15.39 -5.72 -8.67
C ALA A 108 -15.33 -6.58 -7.40
N GLY A 109 -14.46 -6.22 -6.46
CA GLY A 109 -14.28 -6.97 -5.21
C GLY A 109 -13.01 -7.80 -5.15
N ASP A 110 -12.19 -7.71 -6.19
CA ASP A 110 -10.95 -8.46 -6.40
C ASP A 110 -9.73 -7.81 -5.72
N ALA A 111 -9.96 -6.76 -4.93
CA ALA A 111 -8.91 -6.13 -4.12
C ALA A 111 -9.34 -5.94 -2.68
N ARG A 112 -8.40 -6.29 -1.79
CA ARG A 112 -8.53 -6.14 -0.34
C ARG A 112 -8.48 -4.68 0.09
N SER A 113 -7.62 -3.87 -0.54
CA SER A 113 -7.59 -2.43 -0.27
C SER A 113 -7.22 -1.60 -1.49
N LEU A 114 -7.70 -0.36 -1.49
CA LEU A 114 -7.36 0.68 -2.46
C LEU A 114 -7.09 1.98 -1.71
N THR A 115 -5.97 2.62 -2.00
CA THR A 115 -5.62 3.94 -1.48
C THR A 115 -5.31 4.84 -2.65
N CYS A 116 -5.98 5.99 -2.71
CA CYS A 116 -5.69 7.06 -3.66
C CYS A 116 -5.45 8.37 -2.90
N VAL A 117 -4.41 9.11 -3.28
CA VAL A 117 -4.13 10.46 -2.80
C VAL A 117 -4.07 11.37 -4.02
N TYR A 118 -4.96 12.36 -4.10
CA TYR A 118 -5.10 13.26 -5.25
C TYR A 118 -4.47 14.62 -5.01
N ALA A 119 -4.57 15.15 -3.79
CA ALA A 119 -4.00 16.43 -3.40
C ALA A 119 -3.63 16.46 -1.92
N ASP A 120 -2.75 17.39 -1.57
CA ASP A 120 -2.40 17.73 -0.18
C ASP A 120 -3.20 18.93 0.33
N ASP A 121 -4.45 19.13 -0.11
CA ASP A 121 -5.27 20.27 0.35
C ASP A 121 -5.75 20.07 1.80
N ASP A 122 -6.41 21.07 2.41
CA ASP A 122 -7.10 20.92 3.70
C ASP A 122 -8.61 21.20 3.53
N PRO A 123 -9.48 20.17 3.62
CA PRO A 123 -9.17 18.77 3.91
C PRO A 123 -8.47 18.07 2.73
N PRO A 124 -7.64 17.05 2.98
CA PRO A 124 -6.90 16.36 1.93
C PRO A 124 -7.83 15.56 1.01
N ASP A 125 -7.55 15.63 -0.30
CA ASP A 125 -8.31 14.92 -1.32
C ASP A 125 -7.77 13.49 -1.46
N VAL A 126 -8.43 12.56 -0.75
CA VAL A 126 -8.01 11.17 -0.62
C VAL A 126 -9.20 10.22 -0.76
N PHE A 127 -8.87 8.97 -1.07
CA PHE A 127 -9.77 7.84 -0.97
C PHE A 127 -9.04 6.68 -0.29
N PHE A 128 -9.63 6.15 0.79
CA PHE A 128 -9.18 4.92 1.43
C PHE A 128 -10.31 3.90 1.42
N GLY A 129 -10.07 2.74 0.81
CA GLY A 129 -10.99 1.63 0.74
C GLY A 129 -10.36 0.38 1.32
N TYR A 130 -11.08 -0.29 2.22
CA TYR A 130 -10.63 -1.54 2.84
C TYR A 130 -11.77 -2.57 2.91
N ARG A 131 -11.46 -3.85 2.66
CA ARG A 131 -12.39 -4.97 2.74
C ARG A 131 -11.97 -5.97 3.82
N THR A 132 -12.94 -6.45 4.58
CA THR A 132 -12.78 -7.57 5.51
C THR A 132 -13.77 -8.69 5.15
N GLY A 133 -13.22 -9.78 4.61
CA GLY A 133 -14.04 -10.86 4.04
C GLY A 133 -14.93 -10.38 2.87
N PRO A 134 -15.95 -11.17 2.50
CA PRO A 134 -16.74 -10.92 1.29
C PRO A 134 -17.78 -9.80 1.41
N ARG A 135 -18.11 -9.35 2.63
CA ARG A 135 -19.28 -8.48 2.86
C ARG A 135 -18.96 -7.12 3.49
N ARG A 136 -17.87 -6.99 4.25
CA ARG A 136 -17.59 -5.75 4.96
C ARG A 136 -16.63 -4.89 4.14
N ARG A 137 -17.07 -3.67 3.86
CA ARG A 137 -16.33 -2.65 3.15
C ARG A 137 -16.37 -1.37 3.96
N TYR A 138 -15.20 -0.75 4.13
CA TYR A 138 -15.03 0.56 4.71
C TYR A 138 -14.44 1.48 3.66
N GLU A 139 -15.04 2.65 3.49
CA GLU A 139 -14.57 3.69 2.58
C GLU A 139 -14.52 5.03 3.30
N LEU A 140 -13.44 5.76 3.07
CA LEU A 140 -13.25 7.13 3.52
C LEU A 140 -12.86 7.98 2.30
N GLY A 141 -13.51 9.13 2.13
CA GLY A 141 -13.25 10.05 1.01
C GLY A 141 -13.95 9.67 -0.30
N VAL A 142 -13.56 10.32 -1.40
CA VAL A 142 -14.22 10.19 -2.71
C VAL A 142 -13.24 9.68 -3.76
N LEU A 143 -13.58 8.55 -4.39
CA LEU A 143 -12.80 8.02 -5.49
C LEU A 143 -13.02 8.87 -6.75
N ARG A 144 -11.96 9.48 -7.28
CA ARG A 144 -11.98 10.35 -8.45
C ARG A 144 -11.42 9.66 -9.69
N SER A 145 -11.85 10.16 -10.86
CA SER A 145 -11.31 9.81 -12.18
C SER A 145 -10.02 10.55 -12.53
N ALA A 146 -9.50 11.40 -11.64
CA ALA A 146 -8.25 12.14 -11.85
C ALA A 146 -7.02 11.26 -11.62
N ARG A 147 -5.89 11.61 -12.23
CA ARG A 147 -4.59 10.98 -11.96
C ARG A 147 -4.16 11.28 -10.53
N PRO A 148 -4.02 10.27 -9.65
CA PRO A 148 -3.59 10.51 -8.29
C PRO A 148 -2.09 10.85 -8.22
N LEU A 149 -1.71 11.54 -7.15
CA LEU A 149 -0.32 11.66 -6.71
C LEU A 149 0.22 10.30 -6.26
N HIS A 150 -0.66 9.47 -5.69
CA HIS A 150 -0.34 8.10 -5.28
C HIS A 150 -1.58 7.21 -5.38
N LEU A 151 -1.40 6.02 -5.95
CA LEU A 151 -2.35 4.92 -5.88
C LEU A 151 -1.64 3.68 -5.36
N ARG A 152 -2.29 2.95 -4.45
CA ARG A 152 -1.90 1.58 -4.08
C ARG A 152 -3.13 0.71 -4.06
N ILE A 153 -3.03 -0.46 -4.70
CA ILE A 153 -4.03 -1.52 -4.63
C ILE A 153 -3.38 -2.81 -4.12
N VAL A 154 -4.07 -3.47 -3.19
CA VAL A 154 -3.71 -4.80 -2.68
C VAL A 154 -4.72 -5.79 -3.26
N VAL A 155 -4.27 -6.57 -4.25
CA VAL A 155 -5.10 -7.49 -5.03
C VAL A 155 -5.18 -8.84 -4.32
N GLU A 156 -6.40 -9.37 -4.24
CA GLU A 156 -6.71 -10.70 -3.73
C GLU A 156 -7.91 -11.23 -4.50
N ALA A 157 -7.61 -11.82 -5.66
CA ALA A 157 -8.58 -12.20 -6.68
C ALA A 157 -8.45 -13.67 -7.07
N ASP A 158 -9.44 -14.18 -7.80
CA ASP A 158 -9.37 -15.48 -8.47
C ASP A 158 -8.68 -15.37 -9.84
N THR A 159 -8.86 -14.24 -10.51
CA THR A 159 -8.25 -13.94 -11.82
C THR A 159 -7.11 -12.93 -11.70
N PRO A 160 -6.03 -13.06 -12.50
CA PRO A 160 -4.96 -12.09 -12.51
C PRO A 160 -5.43 -10.69 -12.91
N MET A 161 -4.99 -9.67 -12.16
CA MET A 161 -4.96 -8.29 -12.63
C MET A 161 -3.82 -8.17 -13.66
N GLU A 162 -4.09 -7.60 -14.83
CA GLU A 162 -3.18 -7.58 -15.98
C GLU A 162 -1.91 -6.80 -15.66
N SER A 163 -2.04 -5.58 -15.14
CA SER A 163 -0.89 -4.75 -14.78
C SER A 163 -0.07 -5.30 -13.61
N LEU A 164 -0.67 -6.08 -12.71
CA LEU A 164 0.07 -6.81 -11.69
C LEU A 164 0.72 -8.08 -12.27
N GLY A 165 0.11 -8.68 -13.28
CA GLY A 165 0.49 -9.98 -13.84
C GLY A 165 0.38 -11.11 -12.83
N ALA A 166 -0.54 -11.00 -11.86
CA ALA A 166 -0.84 -11.98 -10.83
C ALA A 166 -2.23 -11.73 -10.20
N ALA A 167 -2.85 -12.77 -9.66
CA ALA A 167 -4.13 -12.69 -8.94
C ALA A 167 -3.98 -12.19 -7.48
N ARG A 168 -2.74 -12.12 -6.98
CA ARG A 168 -2.43 -11.67 -5.62
C ARG A 168 -1.17 -10.81 -5.63
N GLY A 169 -1.16 -9.77 -4.82
CA GLY A 169 0.01 -8.92 -4.65
C GLY A 169 -0.34 -7.45 -4.50
N VAL A 170 0.65 -6.59 -4.70
CA VAL A 170 0.49 -5.14 -4.60
C VAL A 170 0.97 -4.46 -5.86
N PHE A 171 0.16 -3.49 -6.27
CA PHE A 171 0.46 -2.59 -7.37
C PHE A 171 0.36 -1.15 -6.88
N ILE A 172 1.36 -0.33 -7.22
CA ILE A 172 1.44 1.08 -6.87
C ILE A 172 1.65 1.89 -8.13
N VAL A 173 0.98 3.04 -8.21
CA VAL A 173 1.34 4.16 -9.10
C VAL A 173 1.75 5.34 -8.23
N GLN A 174 2.89 5.94 -8.52
CA GLN A 174 3.41 7.08 -7.79
C GLN A 174 3.81 8.18 -8.78
N ARG A 175 3.22 9.37 -8.64
CA ARG A 175 3.73 10.56 -9.31
C ARG A 175 5.01 10.98 -8.61
N LEU A 176 6.04 11.31 -9.37
CA LEU A 176 7.31 11.84 -8.90
C LEU A 176 7.22 13.36 -8.76
N ALA A 177 8.06 13.94 -7.91
CA ALA A 177 8.21 15.40 -7.82
C ALA A 177 8.55 16.08 -9.17
N SER A 178 9.16 15.34 -10.11
CA SER A 178 9.45 15.84 -11.47
C SER A 178 8.26 15.82 -12.43
N GLY A 179 7.09 15.35 -12.00
CA GLY A 179 5.87 15.24 -12.81
C GLY A 179 5.73 13.91 -13.58
N GLY A 180 6.80 13.11 -13.68
CA GLY A 180 6.73 11.75 -14.24
C GLY A 180 6.10 10.75 -13.27
N PHE A 181 5.97 9.49 -13.69
CA PHE A 181 5.36 8.44 -12.87
C PHE A 181 6.24 7.19 -12.78
N VAL A 182 6.10 6.48 -11.68
CA VAL A 182 6.64 5.12 -11.51
C VAL A 182 5.55 4.17 -11.06
N THR A 183 5.68 2.92 -11.48
CA THR A 183 4.91 1.80 -10.95
C THR A 183 5.80 0.90 -10.12
N VAL A 184 5.22 0.31 -9.08
CA VAL A 184 5.86 -0.73 -8.26
C VAL A 184 4.93 -1.94 -8.21
N ARG A 185 5.45 -3.11 -8.58
CA ARG A 185 4.70 -4.37 -8.63
C ARG A 185 5.37 -5.40 -7.74
N ALA A 186 4.59 -6.03 -6.87
CA ALA A 186 5.06 -7.13 -6.03
C ALA A 186 4.04 -8.25 -6.02
N LYS A 187 4.35 -9.37 -6.68
CA LYS A 187 3.44 -10.50 -6.88
C LYS A 187 3.39 -11.44 -5.67
N GLY A 188 2.27 -12.12 -5.50
CA GLY A 188 2.06 -13.20 -4.53
C GLY A 188 1.47 -12.73 -3.19
N HIS A 189 1.04 -13.71 -2.40
CA HIS A 189 0.49 -13.50 -1.06
C HIS A 189 1.62 -13.30 -0.04
N ARG A 190 1.35 -12.55 1.03
CA ARG A 190 2.27 -12.34 2.16
C ARG A 190 1.59 -12.69 3.45
N GLN A 191 2.33 -13.21 4.42
CA GLN A 191 1.83 -13.22 5.78
C GLN A 191 1.81 -11.76 6.26
N PRO A 192 0.64 -11.21 6.62
CA PRO A 192 0.61 -9.90 7.25
C PRO A 192 1.31 -10.01 8.61
N PHE A 193 2.15 -9.03 8.94
CA PHE A 193 2.90 -8.98 10.21
C PHE A 193 1.98 -9.09 11.44
N LEU A 194 0.71 -8.70 11.30
CA LEU A 194 -0.36 -9.04 12.22
C LEU A 194 -1.49 -9.67 11.42
N ALA A 195 -1.84 -10.92 11.73
CA ALA A 195 -3.16 -11.43 11.40
C ALA A 195 -4.16 -10.57 12.17
N PHE A 196 -5.08 -9.90 11.46
CA PHE A 196 -6.31 -9.47 12.12
C PHE A 196 -6.99 -10.77 12.54
N PRO A 197 -7.40 -10.94 13.81
CA PRO A 197 -8.20 -12.09 14.18
C PRO A 197 -9.40 -12.11 13.25
N ASP A 198 -9.68 -13.28 12.68
CA ASP A 198 -10.93 -13.46 11.94
C ASP A 198 -12.04 -13.12 12.92
N PRO A 199 -13.02 -12.26 12.57
CA PRO A 199 -14.15 -11.97 13.45
C PRO A 199 -15.04 -13.19 13.72
N THR A 200 -14.66 -14.37 13.20
CA THR A 200 -15.32 -15.67 13.37
C THR A 200 -14.48 -16.69 14.15
N SER A 201 -13.32 -16.33 14.70
CA SER A 201 -12.52 -17.18 15.60
C SER A 201 -12.80 -16.88 17.07
#